data_AF-A0A7Y5AEW2-F1
#
_entry.id   AF-A0A7Y5AEW2-F1
#
_cell.length_a   1.000
_cell.length_b   1.000
_cell.length_c   1.000
_cell.angle_alpha   90.00
_cell.angle_beta   90.00
_cell.angle_gamma   90.00
#
_symmetry.space_group_name_H-M   'P 1'
#
loop_
_entity.id
_entity.type
_entity.pdbx_description
1 polymer ?
#
loop_
_entity_poly.entity_id
_entity_poly.type
_entity_poly.pdbx_seq_one_letter_code
_entity_poly.pdbx_strand_id
1 'polypeptide(L)'
;NLTGTAEFRKTPTEIGRRVWTVLQACHDNTATRMALFHLAAEPTTCVDSVATTFSRVEVRMHVEQAIHGGGPLVTRVARLQLAKRLFRVHLVEKIARRDMEARYNDGRWARGERDEEEVEVNLAYLSRLAQRLDLLGQPRYMQFENFAQVSASQIDDAYTEVLQTEMTAQRTIFISQLDFWVDVLRAEQPDDFDEAEDHYSTLMAALEEHKNVLSSEQYMRQANSLRDERDRALGNLAQRLTVAAMQTP
;
A
#
# COMPACT_ATOMS: atom_id res chain seq x y z
N ASN A 1 8.60 5.18 -20.96
CA ASN A 1 9.44 4.41 -21.91
C ASN A 1 10.34 3.44 -21.15
N LEU A 2 9.95 2.16 -21.00
CA LEU A 2 10.66 1.19 -20.14
C LEU A 2 12.06 0.81 -20.65
N THR A 3 12.29 0.87 -21.97
CA THR A 3 13.59 0.50 -22.56
C THR A 3 14.71 1.49 -22.21
N GLY A 4 14.36 2.68 -21.73
CA GLY A 4 15.32 3.68 -21.24
C GLY A 4 15.81 3.45 -19.80
N THR A 5 15.22 2.52 -19.05
CA THR A 5 15.53 2.31 -17.63
C THR A 5 16.88 1.61 -17.43
N ALA A 6 17.47 1.79 -16.23
CA ALA A 6 18.67 1.05 -15.81
C ALA A 6 18.45 -0.46 -15.87
N GLU A 7 17.29 -0.89 -15.37
CA GLU A 7 16.93 -2.29 -15.27
C GLU A 7 16.81 -2.96 -16.64
N PHE A 8 16.27 -2.26 -17.65
CA PHE A 8 16.28 -2.78 -19.02
C PHE A 8 17.70 -2.94 -19.58
N ARG A 9 18.61 -2.00 -19.30
CA ARG A 9 20.00 -2.11 -19.77
C ARG A 9 20.82 -3.19 -19.04
N LYS A 10 20.55 -3.43 -17.76
CA LYS A 10 21.29 -4.40 -16.94
C LYS A 10 20.71 -5.80 -17.03
N THR A 11 19.39 -5.92 -17.04
CA THR A 11 18.64 -7.18 -17.01
C THR A 11 17.42 -7.15 -17.94
N PRO A 12 17.63 -7.04 -19.27
CA PRO A 12 16.54 -6.94 -20.24
C PRO A 12 15.59 -8.14 -20.21
N THR A 13 16.11 -9.33 -19.95
CA THR A 13 15.31 -10.56 -19.85
C THR A 13 14.37 -10.54 -18.64
N GLU A 14 14.83 -10.03 -17.50
CA GLU A 14 14.03 -10.01 -16.26
C GLU A 14 12.91 -8.98 -16.33
N ILE A 15 13.20 -7.78 -16.85
CA ILE A 15 12.15 -6.77 -17.09
C ILE A 15 11.16 -7.28 -18.14
N GLY A 16 11.62 -7.98 -19.19
CA GLY A 16 10.75 -8.58 -20.19
C GLY A 16 9.79 -9.62 -19.58
N ARG A 17 10.29 -10.48 -18.69
CA ARG A 17 9.49 -11.46 -17.94
C ARG A 17 8.43 -10.79 -17.07
N ARG A 18 8.78 -9.71 -16.36
CA ARG A 18 7.87 -8.93 -15.52
C ARG A 18 6.79 -8.25 -16.34
N VAL A 19 7.16 -7.58 -17.44
CA VAL A 19 6.21 -7.00 -18.39
C VAL A 19 5.25 -8.04 -18.94
N TRP A 20 5.76 -9.22 -19.33
CA TRP A 20 4.90 -10.30 -19.80
C TRP A 20 3.93 -10.80 -18.73
N THR A 21 4.36 -10.85 -17.47
CA THR A 21 3.49 -11.20 -16.33
C THR A 21 2.34 -10.21 -16.19
N VAL A 22 2.62 -8.90 -16.31
CA VAL A 22 1.59 -7.84 -16.31
C VAL A 22 0.64 -7.99 -17.48
N LEU A 23 1.15 -8.23 -18.69
CA LEU A 23 0.31 -8.42 -19.87
C LEU A 23 -0.58 -9.67 -19.77
N GLN A 24 -0.06 -10.76 -19.21
CA GLN A 24 -0.84 -11.96 -18.95
C GLN A 24 -1.96 -11.69 -17.95
N ALA A 25 -1.68 -10.98 -16.85
CA ALA A 25 -2.71 -10.61 -15.88
C ALA A 25 -3.82 -9.74 -16.51
N CYS A 26 -3.45 -8.81 -17.40
CA CYS A 26 -4.40 -8.02 -18.19
C CYS A 26 -5.23 -8.88 -19.17
N HIS A 27 -4.64 -9.95 -19.71
CA HIS A 27 -5.35 -10.87 -20.59
C HIS A 27 -6.38 -11.70 -19.83
N ASP A 28 -5.96 -12.26 -18.69
CA ASP A 28 -6.74 -13.21 -17.91
C ASP A 28 -7.94 -12.57 -17.20
N ASN A 29 -7.85 -11.29 -16.84
CA ASN A 29 -8.91 -10.62 -16.09
C ASN A 29 -9.17 -9.17 -16.57
N THR A 30 -10.42 -8.90 -16.97
CA THR A 30 -10.84 -7.58 -17.46
C THR A 30 -10.81 -6.49 -16.37
N ALA A 31 -11.19 -6.80 -15.13
CA ALA A 31 -11.14 -5.84 -14.04
C ALA A 31 -9.69 -5.44 -13.72
N THR A 32 -8.79 -6.43 -13.64
CA THR A 32 -7.35 -6.20 -13.51
C THR A 32 -6.82 -5.32 -14.64
N ARG A 33 -7.15 -5.64 -15.90
CA ARG A 33 -6.73 -4.83 -17.06
C ARG A 33 -7.17 -3.37 -16.92
N MET A 34 -8.43 -3.13 -16.56
CA MET A 34 -8.96 -1.79 -16.40
C MET A 34 -8.27 -1.01 -15.28
N ALA A 35 -8.04 -1.66 -14.13
CA ALA A 35 -7.33 -1.05 -13.00
C ALA A 35 -5.89 -0.66 -13.37
N LEU A 36 -5.17 -1.53 -14.08
CA LEU A 36 -3.81 -1.25 -14.52
C LEU A 36 -3.75 -0.16 -15.61
N PHE A 37 -4.71 -0.13 -16.52
CA PHE A 37 -4.79 0.93 -17.53
C PHE A 37 -5.10 2.28 -16.91
N HIS A 38 -6.00 2.33 -15.91
CA HIS A 38 -6.29 3.57 -15.19
C HIS A 38 -5.03 4.10 -14.49
N LEU A 39 -4.33 3.24 -13.75
CA LEU A 39 -3.08 3.59 -13.06
C LEU A 39 -2.00 4.05 -14.03
N ALA A 40 -1.84 3.37 -15.17
CA ALA A 40 -0.84 3.74 -16.18
C ALA A 40 -1.19 5.02 -16.96
N ALA A 41 -2.47 5.43 -16.95
CA ALA A 41 -2.96 6.65 -17.58
C ALA A 41 -2.99 7.85 -16.63
N GLU A 42 -2.76 7.66 -15.32
CA GLU A 42 -2.57 8.76 -14.38
C GLU A 42 -1.42 9.66 -14.87
N PRO A 43 -1.57 11.00 -14.82
CA PRO A 43 -0.50 11.90 -15.20
C PRO A 43 0.73 11.55 -14.37
N THR A 44 1.79 11.10 -15.02
CA THR A 44 3.10 11.02 -14.39
C THR A 44 3.47 12.45 -14.02
N THR A 45 3.51 12.76 -12.72
CA THR A 45 4.16 14.00 -12.29
C THR A 45 5.62 13.94 -12.76
N CYS A 46 6.29 15.08 -12.93
CA CYS A 46 7.73 15.10 -13.24
C CYS A 46 8.56 14.31 -12.20
N VAL A 47 7.93 13.97 -11.07
CA VAL A 47 8.39 13.19 -9.92
C VAL A 47 8.17 11.67 -10.10
N ASP A 48 7.74 11.14 -11.25
CA ASP A 48 7.62 9.69 -11.41
C ASP A 48 8.62 9.16 -12.45
N SER A 49 9.68 8.52 -11.97
CA SER A 49 10.55 7.74 -12.85
C SER A 49 9.73 6.62 -13.50
N VAL A 50 10.08 6.27 -14.74
CA VAL A 50 9.45 5.14 -15.45
C VAL A 50 9.54 3.84 -14.63
N ALA A 51 10.60 3.65 -13.85
CA ALA A 51 10.77 2.49 -12.97
C ALA A 51 9.78 2.50 -11.79
N THR A 52 9.55 3.67 -11.19
CA THR A 52 8.55 3.86 -10.12
C THR A 52 7.15 3.56 -10.63
N THR A 53 6.80 4.09 -11.81
CA THR A 53 5.48 3.84 -12.42
C THR A 53 5.27 2.34 -12.67
N PHE A 54 6.27 1.64 -13.20
CA PHE A 54 6.15 0.21 -13.46
C PHE A 54 6.06 -0.62 -12.17
N SER A 55 6.82 -0.25 -11.14
CA SER A 55 6.70 -0.86 -9.80
C SER A 55 5.28 -0.71 -9.23
N ARG A 56 4.68 0.49 -9.35
CA ARG A 56 3.27 0.72 -8.95
C ARG A 56 2.31 -0.19 -9.72
N VAL A 57 2.52 -0.36 -11.03
CA VAL A 57 1.70 -1.26 -11.87
C VAL A 57 1.83 -2.71 -11.42
N GLU A 58 3.02 -3.20 -11.08
CA GLU A 58 3.21 -4.57 -10.59
C GLU A 58 2.61 -4.80 -9.22
N VAL A 59 2.79 -3.84 -8.30
CA VAL A 59 2.15 -3.88 -6.98
C VAL A 59 0.63 -3.95 -7.15
N ARG A 60 0.06 -3.10 -8.01
CA ARG A 60 -1.39 -3.12 -8.29
C ARG A 60 -1.82 -4.43 -8.93
N MET A 61 -1.08 -4.97 -9.87
CA MET A 61 -1.36 -6.26 -10.51
C MET A 61 -1.48 -7.37 -9.46
N HIS A 62 -0.55 -7.44 -8.52
CA HIS A 62 -0.58 -8.46 -7.47
C HIS A 62 -1.78 -8.30 -6.52
N VAL A 63 -2.18 -7.07 -6.21
CA VAL A 63 -3.41 -6.79 -5.44
C VAL A 63 -4.64 -7.26 -6.21
N GLU A 64 -4.76 -6.90 -7.47
CA GLU A 64 -5.88 -7.32 -8.34
C GLU A 64 -5.96 -8.84 -8.50
N GLN A 65 -4.82 -9.51 -8.65
CA GLN A 65 -4.75 -10.97 -8.71
C GLN A 65 -5.18 -11.62 -7.39
N ALA A 66 -4.83 -11.03 -6.24
CA ALA A 66 -5.27 -11.54 -4.94
C ALA A 66 -6.78 -11.34 -4.71
N ILE A 67 -7.35 -10.24 -5.24
CA ILE A 67 -8.79 -9.96 -5.18
C ILE A 67 -9.58 -10.89 -6.10
N HIS A 68 -9.13 -11.06 -7.34
CA HIS A 68 -9.88 -11.77 -8.39
C HIS A 68 -9.46 -13.22 -8.63
N GLY A 69 -8.37 -13.68 -7.99
CA GLY A 69 -7.86 -15.05 -8.13
C GLY A 69 -8.68 -16.13 -7.40
N GLY A 70 -9.73 -15.74 -6.69
CA GLY A 70 -10.64 -16.64 -5.98
C GLY A 70 -11.36 -15.95 -4.82
N GLY A 71 -12.27 -16.67 -4.18
CA GLY A 71 -12.98 -16.15 -3.00
C GLY A 71 -12.01 -15.77 -1.85
N PRO A 72 -12.38 -14.83 -0.97
CA PRO A 72 -11.51 -14.34 0.11
C PRO A 72 -10.93 -15.45 1.00
N LEU A 73 -11.75 -16.44 1.37
CA LEU A 73 -11.31 -17.57 2.20
C LEU A 73 -10.33 -18.49 1.47
N VAL A 74 -10.57 -18.76 0.18
CA VAL A 74 -9.70 -19.61 -0.65
C VAL A 74 -8.32 -18.98 -0.83
N THR A 75 -8.29 -17.65 -1.02
CA THR A 75 -7.06 -16.88 -1.27
C THR A 75 -6.46 -16.26 -0.01
N ARG A 76 -6.97 -16.60 1.18
CA ARG A 76 -6.60 -16.02 2.47
C ARG A 76 -5.09 -15.96 2.71
N VAL A 77 -4.40 -17.09 2.55
CA VAL A 77 -2.94 -17.17 2.80
C VAL A 77 -2.19 -16.27 1.83
N ALA A 78 -2.57 -16.28 0.55
CA ALA A 78 -1.95 -15.44 -0.47
C ALA A 78 -2.17 -13.94 -0.19
N ARG A 79 -3.39 -13.55 0.20
CA ARG A 79 -3.73 -12.18 0.61
C ARG A 79 -2.92 -11.74 1.84
N LEU A 80 -2.77 -12.60 2.86
CA LEU A 80 -1.98 -12.26 4.04
C LEU A 80 -0.48 -12.11 3.69
N GLN A 81 0.08 -12.98 2.85
CA GLN A 81 1.47 -12.84 2.41
C GLN A 81 1.69 -11.58 1.57
N LEU A 82 0.74 -11.24 0.70
CA LEU A 82 0.74 -9.99 -0.03
C LEU A 82 0.75 -8.79 0.93
N ALA A 83 -0.16 -8.76 1.91
CA ALA A 83 -0.27 -7.71 2.90
C ALA A 83 1.04 -7.51 3.69
N LYS A 84 1.72 -8.61 4.07
CA LYS A 84 3.03 -8.58 4.72
C LYS A 84 4.11 -7.93 3.84
N ARG A 85 4.14 -8.23 2.54
CA ARG A 85 5.09 -7.64 1.60
C ARG A 85 4.80 -6.16 1.33
N LEU A 86 3.53 -5.79 1.21
CA LEU A 86 3.09 -4.40 1.09
C LEU A 86 3.52 -3.57 2.30
N PHE A 87 3.40 -4.13 3.51
CA PHE A 87 3.86 -3.45 4.72
C PHE A 87 5.35 -3.10 4.68
N ARG A 88 6.20 -4.00 4.17
CA ARG A 88 7.64 -3.72 4.02
C ARG A 88 7.90 -2.62 3.01
N VAL A 89 7.21 -2.62 1.87
CA VAL A 89 7.30 -1.52 0.89
C VAL A 89 6.92 -0.19 1.56
N HIS A 90 5.79 -0.15 2.26
CA HIS A 90 5.33 1.04 2.98
C HIS A 90 6.38 1.56 3.99
N LEU A 91 7.00 0.67 4.78
CA LEU A 91 8.03 1.08 5.73
C LEU A 91 9.27 1.64 5.04
N VAL A 92 9.71 1.04 3.94
CA VAL A 92 10.87 1.52 3.18
C VAL A 92 10.59 2.92 2.60
N GLU A 93 9.41 3.14 2.03
CA GLU A 93 9.00 4.47 1.53
C GLU A 93 8.91 5.50 2.66
N LYS A 94 8.43 5.09 3.85
CA LYS A 94 8.38 5.95 5.03
C LYS A 94 9.78 6.34 5.51
N ILE A 95 10.73 5.40 5.51
CA ILE A 95 12.13 5.66 5.87
C ILE A 95 12.77 6.61 4.85
N ALA A 96 12.57 6.37 3.56
CA ALA A 96 13.06 7.25 2.50
C ALA A 96 12.51 8.67 2.65
N ARG A 97 11.21 8.83 2.94
CA ARG A 97 10.57 10.13 3.18
C ARG A 97 11.18 10.86 4.37
N ARG A 98 11.49 10.14 5.45
CA ARG A 98 12.18 10.69 6.63
C ARG A 98 13.59 11.18 6.30
N ASP A 99 14.35 10.44 5.47
CA ASP A 99 15.67 10.90 4.98
C ASP A 99 15.53 12.19 4.17
N MET A 100 14.56 12.24 3.26
CA MET A 100 14.27 13.45 2.48
C MET A 100 13.89 14.64 3.37
N GLU A 101 13.01 14.44 4.36
CA GLU A 101 12.65 15.47 5.34
C GLU A 101 13.86 15.96 6.15
N ALA A 102 14.77 15.07 6.55
CA ALA A 102 16.00 15.46 7.24
C ALA A 102 16.89 16.36 6.36
N ARG A 103 17.00 16.08 5.06
CA ARG A 103 17.76 16.89 4.08
C ARG A 103 17.16 18.28 3.86
N TYR A 104 15.84 18.41 3.98
CA TYR A 104 15.18 19.73 3.98
C TYR A 104 15.47 20.49 5.28
N ASN A 105 15.38 19.81 6.42
CA ASN A 105 15.55 20.42 7.73
C ASN A 105 16.99 20.87 8.02
N ASP A 106 17.99 20.17 7.48
CA ASP A 106 19.41 20.53 7.62
C ASP A 106 19.92 21.51 6.55
N GLY A 107 19.04 21.94 5.64
CA GLY A 107 19.34 22.93 4.61
C GLY A 107 20.10 22.40 3.39
N ARG A 108 20.32 21.07 3.28
CA ARG A 108 20.90 20.48 2.07
C ARG A 108 19.98 20.62 0.86
N TRP A 109 18.66 20.57 1.06
CA TRP A 109 17.63 20.69 0.02
C TRP A 109 16.71 21.88 0.25
N ALA A 110 16.23 22.49 -0.84
CA ALA A 110 15.18 23.51 -0.85
C ALA A 110 13.88 22.92 -1.40
N ARG A 111 12.75 23.20 -0.74
CA ARG A 111 11.43 22.68 -1.14
C ARG A 111 11.03 23.22 -2.51
N GLY A 112 10.55 22.33 -3.39
CA GLY A 112 10.05 22.67 -4.73
C GLY A 112 11.12 22.73 -5.83
N GLU A 113 12.39 22.42 -5.51
CA GLU A 113 13.49 22.41 -6.49
C GLU A 113 14.08 21.01 -6.73
N ARG A 114 13.62 19.98 -5.99
CA ARG A 114 14.30 18.67 -5.88
C ARG A 114 13.42 17.47 -6.19
N ASP A 115 12.36 17.69 -6.97
CA ASP A 115 11.39 16.67 -7.31
C ASP A 115 12.05 15.43 -7.92
N GLU A 116 13.01 15.59 -8.84
CA GLU A 116 13.72 14.46 -9.45
C GLU A 116 14.59 13.71 -8.43
N GLU A 117 15.28 14.40 -7.52
CA GLU A 117 16.10 13.75 -6.50
C GLU A 117 15.29 13.02 -5.42
N GLU A 118 14.07 13.48 -5.10
CA GLU A 118 13.17 12.76 -4.20
C GLU A 118 12.87 11.34 -4.72
N VAL A 119 12.65 11.22 -6.03
CA VAL A 119 12.40 9.95 -6.71
C VAL A 119 13.59 9.04 -6.63
N GLU A 120 14.77 9.58 -6.93
CA GLU A 120 16.00 8.81 -6.92
C GLU A 120 16.33 8.34 -5.49
N VAL A 121 16.06 9.14 -4.45
CA VAL A 121 16.19 8.69 -3.05
C VAL A 121 15.25 7.54 -2.75
N ASN A 122 13.95 7.67 -3.06
CA ASN A 122 13.00 6.60 -2.81
C ASN A 122 13.36 5.31 -3.57
N LEU A 123 13.73 5.45 -4.84
CA LEU A 123 14.15 4.34 -5.70
C LEU A 123 15.43 3.67 -5.21
N ALA A 124 16.38 4.43 -4.63
CA ALA A 124 17.59 3.88 -4.04
C ALA A 124 17.30 2.99 -2.84
N TYR A 125 16.41 3.41 -1.92
CA TYR A 125 16.01 2.57 -0.80
C TYR A 125 15.26 1.31 -1.28
N LEU A 126 14.25 1.48 -2.14
CA LEU A 126 13.42 0.37 -2.64
C LEU A 126 14.26 -0.65 -3.41
N SER A 127 15.12 -0.22 -4.33
CA SER A 127 15.90 -1.14 -5.15
C SER A 127 16.98 -1.89 -4.37
N ARG A 128 17.70 -1.19 -3.46
CA ARG A 128 18.78 -1.80 -2.66
C ARG A 128 18.26 -2.73 -1.58
N LEU A 129 17.02 -2.53 -1.12
CA LEU A 129 16.36 -3.41 -0.15
C LEU A 129 15.47 -4.47 -0.79
N ALA A 130 15.18 -4.38 -2.10
CA ALA A 130 14.23 -5.25 -2.80
C ALA A 130 14.46 -6.73 -2.53
N GLN A 131 15.69 -7.21 -2.73
CA GLN A 131 16.01 -8.63 -2.53
C GLN A 131 16.07 -9.02 -1.05
N ARG A 132 16.63 -8.15 -0.19
CA ARG A 132 16.84 -8.46 1.23
C ARG A 132 15.53 -8.51 2.03
N LEU A 133 14.53 -7.73 1.62
CA LEU A 133 13.22 -7.66 2.28
C LEU A 133 12.09 -8.36 1.50
N ASP A 134 12.40 -8.96 0.34
CA ASP A 134 11.40 -9.50 -0.60
C ASP A 134 10.29 -8.49 -0.92
N LEU A 135 10.71 -7.28 -1.33
CA LEU A 135 9.79 -6.19 -1.65
C LEU A 135 9.04 -6.49 -2.96
N LEU A 136 7.73 -6.27 -2.92
CA LEU A 136 6.84 -6.52 -4.04
C LEU A 136 7.06 -5.50 -5.17
N GLY A 137 7.21 -5.99 -6.41
CA GLY A 137 7.23 -5.15 -7.62
C GLY A 137 8.44 -4.23 -7.76
N GLN A 138 9.43 -4.29 -6.86
CA GLN A 138 10.51 -3.32 -6.84
C GLN A 138 11.59 -3.64 -7.88
N PRO A 139 12.11 -2.62 -8.59
CA PRO A 139 13.22 -2.80 -9.52
C PRO A 139 14.48 -3.18 -8.74
N ARG A 140 15.35 -3.99 -9.36
CA ARG A 140 16.61 -4.44 -8.74
C ARG A 140 17.80 -3.55 -9.05
N TYR A 141 17.67 -2.69 -10.05
CA TYR A 141 18.76 -1.83 -10.54
C TYR A 141 18.27 -0.42 -10.78
N MET A 142 19.14 0.54 -10.48
CA MET A 142 18.89 1.97 -10.59
C MET A 142 19.96 2.62 -11.47
N GLN A 143 19.60 3.61 -12.29
CA GLN A 143 20.52 4.22 -13.26
C GLN A 143 21.43 5.23 -12.58
N PHE A 144 20.86 6.00 -11.67
CA PHE A 144 21.47 7.15 -11.03
C PHE A 144 21.70 6.88 -9.54
N GLU A 145 22.21 5.70 -9.20
CA GLU A 145 22.44 5.27 -7.81
C GLU A 145 23.30 6.27 -7.01
N ASN A 146 24.27 6.91 -7.67
CA ASN A 146 25.13 7.93 -7.06
C ASN A 146 24.42 9.27 -6.77
N PHE A 147 23.30 9.58 -7.44
CA PHE A 147 22.60 10.85 -7.27
C PHE A 147 21.72 10.87 -6.02
N ALA A 148 21.27 9.71 -5.54
CA ALA A 148 20.47 9.60 -4.33
C ALA A 148 21.27 9.95 -3.05
N GLN A 149 22.60 9.86 -3.09
CA GLN A 149 23.48 10.07 -1.92
C GLN A 149 23.06 9.23 -0.69
N VAL A 150 22.48 8.05 -0.91
CA VAL A 150 22.12 7.12 0.16
C VAL A 150 23.28 6.18 0.43
N SER A 151 23.89 6.27 1.61
CA SER A 151 25.03 5.45 2.00
C SER A 151 24.66 3.97 2.23
N ALA A 152 25.66 3.08 2.27
CA ALA A 152 25.44 1.68 2.65
C ALA A 152 24.92 1.53 4.08
N SER A 153 25.47 2.32 5.02
CA SER A 153 25.00 2.32 6.42
C SER A 153 23.52 2.65 6.51
N GLN A 154 23.04 3.68 5.79
CA GLN A 154 21.62 4.05 5.79
C GLN A 154 20.72 2.91 5.28
N ILE A 155 21.18 2.11 4.31
CA ILE A 155 20.43 0.94 3.82
C ILE A 155 20.42 -0.18 4.87
N ASP A 156 21.54 -0.43 5.56
CA ASP A 156 21.61 -1.44 6.63
C ASP A 156 20.78 -1.05 7.86
N ASP A 157 20.77 0.23 8.21
CA ASP A 157 19.93 0.80 9.26
C ASP A 157 18.45 0.67 8.89
N ALA A 158 18.08 1.03 7.65
CA ALA A 158 16.71 0.88 7.14
C ALA A 158 16.25 -0.58 7.12
N TYR A 159 17.12 -1.51 6.71
CA TYR A 159 16.83 -2.94 6.77
C TYR A 159 16.51 -3.39 8.20
N THR A 160 17.34 -2.98 9.17
CA THR A 160 17.17 -3.32 10.58
C THR A 160 15.89 -2.71 11.15
N GLU A 161 15.61 -1.44 10.84
CA GLU A 161 14.39 -0.73 11.25
C GLU A 161 13.13 -1.44 10.73
N VAL A 162 13.12 -1.91 9.48
CA VAL A 162 12.00 -2.67 8.92
C VAL A 162 11.77 -3.96 9.70
N LEU A 163 12.81 -4.76 9.93
CA LEU A 163 12.68 -6.02 10.66
C LEU A 163 12.19 -5.82 12.10
N GLN A 164 12.69 -4.79 12.79
CA GLN A 164 12.24 -4.45 14.13
C GLN A 164 10.78 -4.02 14.14
N THR A 165 10.38 -3.19 13.18
CA THR A 165 9.02 -2.67 13.10
C THR A 165 8.01 -3.75 12.71
N GLU A 166 8.40 -4.75 11.92
CA GLU A 166 7.58 -5.93 11.61
C GLU A 166 7.17 -6.75 12.85
N MET A 167 7.93 -6.64 13.95
CA MET A 167 7.62 -7.32 15.21
C MET A 167 6.71 -6.50 16.13
N THR A 168 6.28 -5.30 15.70
CA THR A 168 5.44 -4.41 16.49
C THR A 168 3.97 -4.44 16.04
N ALA A 169 3.10 -3.81 16.83
CA ALA A 169 1.68 -3.66 16.49
C ALA A 169 1.44 -2.87 15.17
N GLN A 170 2.41 -2.08 14.69
CA GLN A 170 2.28 -1.30 13.46
C GLN A 170 1.96 -2.19 12.25
N ARG A 171 2.55 -3.40 12.20
CA ARG A 171 2.29 -4.35 11.12
C ARG A 171 0.83 -4.79 11.08
N THR A 172 0.29 -5.16 12.24
CA THR A 172 -1.12 -5.58 12.34
C THR A 172 -2.05 -4.43 12.03
N ILE A 173 -1.79 -3.24 12.55
CA ILE A 173 -2.60 -2.04 12.28
C ILE A 173 -2.66 -1.78 10.77
N PHE A 174 -1.49 -1.77 10.10
CA PHE A 174 -1.43 -1.57 8.66
C PHE A 174 -2.22 -2.63 7.88
N ILE A 175 -1.98 -3.93 8.16
CA ILE A 175 -2.63 -5.02 7.44
C ILE A 175 -4.15 -4.98 7.64
N SER A 176 -4.63 -4.64 8.85
CA SER A 176 -6.06 -4.58 9.18
C SER A 176 -6.83 -3.51 8.41
N GLN A 177 -6.14 -2.55 7.78
CA GLN A 177 -6.73 -1.46 7.01
C GLN A 177 -6.77 -1.74 5.51
N LEU A 178 -6.23 -2.87 5.04
CA LEU A 178 -6.23 -3.22 3.63
C LEU A 178 -7.57 -3.82 3.22
N ASP A 179 -8.27 -3.20 2.26
CA ASP A 179 -9.62 -3.61 1.84
C ASP A 179 -9.70 -5.10 1.48
N PHE A 180 -8.77 -5.60 0.66
CA PHE A 180 -8.75 -6.99 0.24
C PHE A 180 -8.56 -7.97 1.42
N TRP A 181 -7.96 -7.51 2.52
CA TRP A 181 -7.79 -8.28 3.74
C TRP A 181 -9.03 -8.19 4.62
N VAL A 182 -9.64 -7.00 4.74
CA VAL A 182 -10.94 -6.83 5.41
C VAL A 182 -12.01 -7.72 4.80
N ASP A 183 -12.02 -7.90 3.47
CA ASP A 183 -12.90 -8.86 2.79
C ASP A 183 -12.71 -10.30 3.29
N VAL A 184 -11.48 -10.69 3.62
CA VAL A 184 -11.20 -12.01 4.21
C VAL A 184 -11.78 -12.07 5.61
N LEU A 185 -11.54 -11.05 6.44
CA LEU A 185 -12.02 -11.01 7.82
C LEU A 185 -13.56 -11.05 7.88
N ARG A 186 -14.25 -10.34 6.98
CA ARG A 186 -15.70 -10.37 6.84
C ARG A 186 -16.21 -11.73 6.39
N ALA A 187 -15.49 -12.40 5.49
CA ALA A 187 -15.84 -13.76 5.09
C ALA A 187 -15.58 -14.79 6.20
N GLU A 188 -14.63 -14.53 7.10
CA GLU A 188 -14.33 -15.41 8.25
C GLU A 188 -15.29 -15.22 9.42
N GLN A 189 -15.70 -13.98 9.70
CA GLN A 189 -16.55 -13.60 10.83
C GLN A 189 -17.70 -12.70 10.38
N PRO A 190 -18.62 -13.18 9.52
CA PRO A 190 -19.70 -12.35 9.00
C PRO A 190 -20.57 -11.78 10.13
N ASP A 191 -20.96 -12.63 11.09
CA ASP A 191 -21.84 -12.25 12.20
C ASP A 191 -21.29 -11.05 13.02
N ASP A 192 -19.99 -11.05 13.35
CA ASP A 192 -19.35 -9.96 14.12
C ASP A 192 -19.40 -8.62 13.36
N PHE A 193 -19.23 -8.66 12.03
CA PHE A 193 -19.27 -7.46 11.19
C PHE A 193 -20.71 -6.98 10.95
N ASP A 194 -21.62 -7.90 10.69
CA ASP A 194 -23.04 -7.61 10.45
C ASP A 194 -23.68 -7.02 11.70
N GLU A 195 -23.40 -7.57 12.90
CA GLU A 195 -23.89 -7.02 14.17
C GLU A 195 -23.42 -5.57 14.37
N ALA A 196 -22.15 -5.28 14.11
CA ALA A 196 -21.61 -3.94 14.23
C ALA A 196 -22.25 -2.98 13.20
N GLU A 197 -22.43 -3.41 11.95
CA GLU A 197 -23.07 -2.59 10.93
C GLU A 197 -24.54 -2.32 11.22
N ASP A 198 -25.30 -3.33 11.63
CA ASP A 198 -26.71 -3.22 12.00
C ASP A 198 -26.92 -2.27 13.18
N HIS A 199 -26.02 -2.32 14.17
CA HIS A 199 -26.04 -1.40 15.32
C HIS A 199 -25.98 0.07 14.85
N TYR A 200 -24.97 0.42 14.03
CA TYR A 200 -24.80 1.79 13.57
C TYR A 200 -25.81 2.21 12.50
N SER A 201 -26.30 1.26 11.69
CA SER A 201 -27.42 1.48 10.76
C SER A 201 -28.68 1.89 11.51
N THR A 202 -29.00 1.21 12.62
CA THR A 202 -30.13 1.54 13.49
C THR A 202 -29.99 2.92 14.11
N LEU A 203 -28.80 3.28 14.61
CA LEU A 203 -28.54 4.61 15.17
C LEU A 203 -28.67 5.72 14.12
N MET A 204 -28.23 5.47 12.88
CA MET A 204 -28.37 6.43 11.78
C MET A 204 -29.83 6.61 11.38
N ALA A 205 -30.60 5.51 11.29
CA ALA A 205 -32.03 5.57 10.99
C ALA A 205 -32.80 6.38 12.06
N ALA A 206 -32.50 6.17 13.33
CA ALA A 206 -33.08 6.96 14.42
C ALA A 206 -32.70 8.46 14.32
N LEU A 207 -31.45 8.77 13.96
CA LEU A 207 -31.02 10.16 13.73
C LEU A 207 -31.79 10.81 12.56
N GLU A 208 -32.04 10.07 11.48
CA GLU A 208 -32.80 10.53 10.32
C GLU A 208 -34.27 10.86 10.67
N GLU A 209 -34.91 10.07 11.54
CA GLU A 209 -36.27 10.36 12.03
C GLU A 209 -36.34 11.70 12.78
N HIS A 210 -35.27 12.08 13.49
CA HIS A 210 -35.18 13.33 14.24
C HIS A 210 -34.65 14.52 13.42
N LYS A 211 -34.39 14.35 12.12
CA LYS A 211 -33.81 15.38 11.23
C LYS A 211 -34.64 16.67 11.18
N ASN A 212 -35.97 16.58 11.28
CA ASN A 212 -36.86 17.74 11.23
C ASN A 212 -36.82 18.62 12.49
N VAL A 213 -36.25 18.12 13.59
CA VAL A 213 -36.12 18.83 14.87
C VAL A 213 -34.72 19.42 15.04
N LEU A 214 -33.73 18.85 14.36
CA LEU A 214 -32.34 19.28 14.39
C LEU A 214 -32.06 20.39 13.37
N SER A 215 -31.15 21.30 13.69
CA SER A 215 -30.56 22.14 12.64
C SER A 215 -29.69 21.29 11.71
N SER A 216 -29.53 21.72 10.46
CA SER A 216 -28.66 21.03 9.50
C SER A 216 -27.24 20.80 10.03
N GLU A 217 -26.69 21.76 10.78
CA GLU A 217 -25.35 21.64 11.39
C GLU A 217 -25.31 20.60 12.52
N GLN A 218 -26.34 20.54 13.37
CA GLN A 218 -26.42 19.55 14.44
C GLN A 218 -26.56 18.14 13.88
N TYR A 219 -27.43 17.97 12.88
CA TYR A 219 -27.59 16.70 12.16
C TYR A 219 -26.25 16.25 11.55
N MET A 220 -25.57 17.12 10.80
CA MET A 220 -24.29 16.78 10.16
C MET A 220 -23.22 16.39 11.17
N ARG A 221 -23.12 17.09 12.30
CA ARG A 221 -22.17 16.73 13.37
C ARG A 221 -22.46 15.35 13.96
N GLN A 222 -23.73 15.05 14.26
CA GLN A 222 -24.11 13.75 14.82
C GLN A 222 -23.93 12.62 13.81
N ALA A 223 -24.32 12.84 12.54
CA ALA A 223 -24.13 11.85 11.48
C ALA A 223 -22.64 11.54 11.26
N ASN A 224 -21.78 12.57 11.26
CA ASN A 224 -20.33 12.38 11.18
C ASN A 224 -19.78 11.64 12.41
N SER A 225 -20.25 11.96 13.62
CA SER A 225 -19.84 11.24 14.84
C SER A 225 -20.19 9.76 14.77
N LEU A 226 -21.42 9.42 14.38
CA LEU A 226 -21.86 8.03 14.22
C LEU A 226 -21.04 7.29 13.15
N ARG A 227 -20.72 7.96 12.05
CA ARG A 227 -19.84 7.40 11.01
C ARG A 227 -18.44 7.14 11.54
N ASP A 228 -17.84 8.10 12.24
CA ASP A 228 -16.49 7.96 12.80
C ASP A 228 -16.43 6.87 13.88
N GLU A 229 -17.48 6.74 14.69
CA GLU A 229 -17.62 5.69 15.69
C GLU A 229 -17.74 4.30 15.05
N ARG A 230 -18.58 4.16 14.01
CA ARG A 230 -18.69 2.94 13.21
C ARG A 230 -17.34 2.56 12.61
N ASP A 231 -16.68 3.49 11.94
CA ASP A 231 -15.41 3.24 11.27
C ASP A 231 -14.33 2.84 12.30
N ARG A 232 -14.35 3.42 13.50
CA ARG A 232 -13.50 2.98 14.64
C ARG A 232 -13.85 1.58 15.14
N ALA A 233 -15.13 1.26 15.29
CA ALA A 233 -15.57 -0.05 15.78
C ALA A 233 -15.17 -1.17 14.81
N LEU A 234 -15.44 -1.00 13.52
CA LEU A 234 -15.05 -1.93 12.47
C LEU A 234 -13.52 -2.04 12.35
N GLY A 235 -12.80 -0.92 12.45
CA GLY A 235 -11.34 -0.91 12.45
C GLY A 235 -10.74 -1.70 13.63
N ASN A 236 -11.30 -1.54 14.84
CA ASN A 236 -10.87 -2.29 16.03
C ASN A 236 -11.15 -3.80 15.90
N LEU A 237 -12.31 -4.17 15.33
CA LEU A 237 -12.65 -5.55 15.03
C LEU A 237 -11.66 -6.14 14.02
N ALA A 238 -11.43 -5.45 12.91
CA ALA A 238 -10.47 -5.87 11.89
C ALA A 238 -9.06 -6.03 12.46
N GLN A 239 -8.61 -5.12 13.32
CA GLN A 239 -7.31 -5.21 13.97
C GLN A 239 -7.20 -6.43 14.88
N ARG A 240 -8.21 -6.69 15.73
CA ARG A 240 -8.25 -7.88 16.60
C ARG A 240 -8.18 -9.18 15.81
N LEU A 241 -9.01 -9.31 14.77
CA LEU A 241 -9.03 -10.50 13.92
C LEU A 241 -7.71 -10.67 13.16
N THR A 242 -7.09 -9.56 12.73
CA THR A 242 -5.75 -9.58 12.12
C THR A 242 -4.68 -10.07 13.11
N VAL A 243 -4.73 -9.66 14.39
CA VAL A 243 -3.81 -10.21 15.42
C VAL A 243 -3.94 -11.72 15.51
N ALA A 244 -5.18 -12.23 15.60
CA ALA A 244 -5.43 -13.67 15.66
C ALA A 244 -4.90 -14.38 14.40
N ALA A 245 -5.17 -13.84 13.21
CA ALA A 245 -4.70 -14.39 11.94
C ALA A 245 -3.18 -14.44 11.81
N MET A 246 -2.45 -13.54 12.48
CA MET A 246 -0.99 -13.48 12.46
C MET A 246 -0.33 -14.48 13.42
N GLN A 247 -1.07 -15.00 14.41
CA GLN A 247 -0.60 -15.99 15.38
C GLN A 247 -0.80 -17.43 14.90
N THR A 248 -1.74 -17.64 13.97
CA THR A 248 -1.98 -18.95 13.35
C THR A 248 -0.88 -19.25 12.31
N PRO A 249 -0.17 -20.39 12.43
CA PRO A 249 0.89 -20.77 11.48
C PRO A 249 0.37 -21.07 10.06
#